data_AF-A0A7S2LUY7-F1
#
_entry.id   AF-A0A7S2LUY7-F1
#
_cell.length_a   1.000
_cell.length_b   1.000
_cell.length_c   1.000
_cell.angle_alpha   90.00
_cell.angle_beta   90.00
_cell.angle_gamma   90.00
#
_symmetry.space_group_name_H-M   'P 1'
#
loop_
_entity.id
_entity.type
_entity.pdbx_description
1 polymer ?
#
loop_
_entity_poly.entity_id
_entity_poly.type
_entity_poly.pdbx_seq_one_letter_code
_entity_poly.pdbx_strand_id
1 'polypeptide(L)'
;RGRPMGAASSQEGEGRRASCCQALPEERVSLLERPQEAECEEEAQPEANPQDSYQGESVVQFSTAQYYCKEDEGHATVDVVRYGNADSVATFKYTTEDGSAMHGHKYWKQEGEIRFEPGETMKHITIAICQNDTWDATLEFSVVLTSVVGAHKGKYLWQTQVRIIDDDYFPTNAYRGMMDTQAEVQKVFGPGLMAAYVSMNMSNQTVFWGSLQTVLLNVVKNLYFFMTLYLQLYLVDEVLDTEGGSEEHAEKGSDEADEDRGRRLLLRTIHHTAGVVARALGEDGEDSDGGQAAGAVSSEDMMSDLSLLGVHKRVSKRHIAIAIGLMYAVPFVVHHAIDYYKVSLRVPAVSRKTLQANLLRKFLNYRSDVREAVSAGDLTMAMTRDVVEVVDVAYMKMFEVIHIVGKLILALVFILSENKLAALPLVFFPLIMSAFLILRERRLVDATEATATAQNKLVHTVHSTVNNFRLVNDFNLKPYMVARYEETIDVYNRQSEALQCIMTNNTYLSPWLTTVLVGGYIICCTQQVTSFGGTVSLGTFLATINVFKEIGTELQEVYMESIEIQKTFGAL
;
A
#
# COMPACT_ATOMS: atom_id res chain seq x y z
N ARG A 1 9.75 -3.39 63.44
CA ARG A 1 8.84 -2.21 63.50
C ARG A 1 8.35 -2.01 62.07
N GLY A 2 7.26 -2.65 61.61
CA GLY A 2 5.84 -2.33 61.91
C GLY A 2 5.44 -1.13 61.04
N ARG A 3 4.48 -1.15 60.10
CA ARG A 3 3.23 -1.90 59.92
C ARG A 3 2.82 -1.94 58.42
N PRO A 4 1.94 -2.87 58.01
CA PRO A 4 1.12 -2.73 56.80
C PRO A 4 -0.18 -1.94 57.09
N MET A 5 -0.63 -1.14 56.13
CA MET A 5 -2.02 -0.64 56.01
C MET A 5 -2.71 -1.50 54.95
N GLY A 6 -3.95 -1.97 55.06
CA GLY A 6 -5.02 -1.75 56.02
C GLY A 6 -6.30 -2.24 55.32
N ALA A 7 -6.97 -3.24 55.89
CA ALA A 7 -8.20 -3.82 55.40
C ALA A 7 -9.36 -2.83 55.46
N ALA A 8 -10.24 -2.86 54.47
CA ALA A 8 -11.58 -2.32 54.56
C ALA A 8 -12.57 -3.47 54.76
N SER A 9 -13.34 -3.33 55.83
CA SER A 9 -14.28 -4.26 56.42
C SER A 9 -15.54 -4.50 55.58
N SER A 10 -15.94 -5.77 55.52
CA SER A 10 -17.28 -6.24 55.19
C SER A 10 -18.28 -5.91 56.31
N GLN A 11 -19.38 -5.25 55.98
CA GLN A 11 -20.63 -5.33 56.74
C GLN A 11 -21.64 -6.14 55.93
N GLU A 12 -22.21 -7.13 56.61
CA GLU A 12 -23.22 -8.07 56.15
C GLU A 12 -24.56 -7.37 55.85
N GLY A 13 -25.23 -7.85 54.81
CA GLY A 13 -26.60 -7.53 54.47
C GLY A 13 -27.19 -8.69 53.68
N GLU A 14 -27.77 -9.65 54.39
CA GLU A 14 -28.51 -10.79 53.87
C GLU A 14 -29.64 -10.39 52.91
N GLY A 15 -29.85 -11.24 51.90
CA GLY A 15 -31.18 -11.40 51.30
C GLY A 15 -31.24 -11.38 49.78
N ARG A 16 -30.84 -12.49 49.14
CA ARG A 16 -31.66 -13.21 48.13
C ARG A 16 -30.87 -14.40 47.58
N ARG A 17 -31.21 -15.59 48.08
CA ARG A 17 -30.87 -16.88 47.48
C ARG A 17 -31.48 -16.94 46.09
N ALA A 18 -30.65 -16.92 45.05
CA ALA A 18 -30.97 -17.48 43.75
C ALA A 18 -30.10 -18.72 43.57
N SER A 19 -30.75 -19.87 43.65
CA SER A 19 -30.22 -21.19 43.34
C SER A 19 -29.86 -21.25 41.85
N CYS A 20 -28.57 -21.28 41.51
CA CYS A 20 -28.12 -21.79 40.22
C CYS A 20 -26.61 -22.14 40.24
N CYS A 21 -26.18 -22.95 41.21
CA CYS A 21 -24.99 -23.77 41.05
C CYS A 21 -25.46 -25.19 40.70
N GLN A 22 -25.89 -25.37 39.45
CA GLN A 22 -25.80 -26.69 38.84
C GLN A 22 -24.35 -26.88 38.42
N ALA A 23 -23.70 -27.86 39.03
CA ALA A 23 -22.39 -28.35 38.64
C ALA A 23 -22.42 -28.66 37.13
N LEU A 24 -21.53 -28.00 36.38
CA LEU A 24 -21.21 -28.40 35.02
C LEU A 24 -20.60 -29.80 35.09
N PRO A 25 -21.07 -30.77 34.29
CA PRO A 25 -20.53 -32.12 34.34
C PRO A 25 -19.07 -32.11 33.84
N GLU A 26 -18.22 -32.87 34.53
CA GLU A 26 -16.88 -33.20 34.07
C GLU A 26 -16.96 -33.82 32.68
N GLU A 27 -16.52 -33.08 31.66
CA GLU A 27 -16.32 -33.61 30.33
C GLU A 27 -15.05 -34.48 30.36
N ARG A 28 -15.26 -35.76 30.69
CA ARG A 28 -14.24 -36.81 30.57
C ARG A 28 -13.70 -36.81 29.15
N VAL A 29 -12.39 -36.58 29.03
CA VAL A 29 -11.59 -37.04 27.90
C VAL A 29 -11.69 -38.57 27.89
N SER A 30 -12.59 -39.11 27.08
CA SER A 30 -12.66 -40.53 26.78
C SER A 30 -11.43 -40.90 25.96
N LEU A 31 -10.47 -41.54 26.63
CA LEU A 31 -9.46 -42.36 25.99
C LEU A 31 -10.14 -43.33 25.02
N LEU A 32 -9.50 -43.52 23.86
CA LEU A 32 -9.83 -44.53 22.85
C LEU A 32 -9.86 -45.92 23.49
N GLU A 33 -11.01 -46.33 24.02
CA GLU A 33 -11.33 -47.74 24.18
C GLU A 33 -11.57 -48.33 22.80
N ARG A 34 -10.85 -49.41 22.49
CA ARG A 34 -11.09 -50.23 21.30
C ARG A 34 -12.57 -50.67 21.32
N PRO A 35 -13.33 -50.50 20.22
CA PRO A 35 -14.69 -51.03 20.18
C PRO A 35 -14.63 -52.55 20.34
N GLN A 36 -15.43 -53.06 21.29
CA GLN A 36 -15.77 -54.48 21.35
C GLN A 36 -16.49 -54.86 20.05
N GLU A 37 -16.10 -56.02 19.55
CA GLU A 37 -16.68 -56.71 18.39
C GLU A 37 -18.19 -56.80 18.54
N ALA A 38 -18.91 -55.97 17.78
CA ALA A 38 -20.33 -56.20 17.52
C ALA A 38 -20.39 -57.30 16.46
N GLU A 39 -20.84 -58.49 16.86
CA GLU A 39 -21.27 -59.54 15.94
C GLU A 39 -22.41 -58.99 15.08
N CYS A 40 -22.07 -58.51 13.88
CA CYS A 40 -23.03 -58.41 12.79
C CYS A 40 -23.23 -59.83 12.27
N GLU A 41 -24.44 -60.38 12.48
CA GLU A 41 -24.90 -61.56 11.76
C GLU A 41 -24.85 -61.26 10.26
N GLU A 42 -23.83 -61.81 9.61
CA GLU A 42 -23.61 -61.77 8.18
C GLU A 42 -24.60 -62.75 7.54
N GLU A 43 -25.69 -62.24 6.95
CA GLU A 43 -26.43 -63.02 5.94
C GLU A 43 -25.44 -63.33 4.83
N ALA A 44 -24.94 -64.57 4.83
CA ALA A 44 -24.04 -65.12 3.83
C ALA A 44 -24.67 -65.05 2.44
N GLN A 45 -24.44 -63.93 1.75
CA GLN A 45 -24.48 -63.88 0.31
C GLN A 45 -23.36 -64.78 -0.20
N PRO A 46 -23.60 -65.59 -1.25
CA PRO A 46 -22.61 -66.55 -1.71
C PRO A 46 -21.34 -65.80 -2.10
N GLU A 47 -20.21 -66.19 -1.49
CA GLU A 47 -18.87 -65.70 -1.82
C GLU A 47 -18.68 -65.81 -3.34
N ALA A 48 -18.82 -64.69 -4.03
CA ALA A 48 -18.39 -64.57 -5.40
C ALA A 48 -16.87 -64.68 -5.38
N ASN A 49 -16.37 -65.79 -5.94
CA ASN A 49 -14.97 -66.04 -6.23
C ASN A 49 -14.27 -64.72 -6.68
N PRO A 50 -13.25 -64.19 -5.97
CA PRO A 50 -12.62 -62.92 -6.32
C PRO A 50 -11.86 -62.94 -7.66
N GLN A 51 -11.86 -64.07 -8.36
CA GLN A 51 -11.08 -64.29 -9.58
C GLN A 51 -11.90 -64.21 -10.88
N ASP A 52 -13.22 -63.97 -10.84
CA ASP A 52 -14.08 -64.10 -12.04
C ASP A 52 -14.87 -62.84 -12.48
N SER A 53 -14.39 -61.61 -12.21
CA SER A 53 -15.04 -60.39 -12.78
C SER A 53 -14.12 -59.28 -13.32
N TYR A 54 -12.84 -59.56 -13.57
CA TYR A 54 -11.94 -58.63 -14.29
C TYR A 54 -11.34 -59.22 -15.58
N GLN A 55 -11.98 -60.23 -16.17
CA GLN A 55 -11.61 -60.69 -17.50
C GLN A 55 -12.22 -59.75 -18.55
N GLY A 56 -11.48 -58.70 -18.91
CA GLY A 56 -11.61 -58.07 -20.23
C GLY A 56 -11.69 -56.55 -20.26
N GLU A 57 -11.91 -55.88 -19.13
CA GLU A 57 -12.12 -54.42 -19.16
C GLU A 57 -10.83 -53.66 -18.88
N SER A 58 -10.54 -52.69 -19.74
CA SER A 58 -9.40 -51.79 -19.60
C SER A 58 -9.76 -50.56 -18.79
N VAL A 59 -8.80 -50.01 -18.04
CA VAL A 59 -8.96 -48.82 -17.21
C VAL A 59 -7.96 -47.76 -17.65
N VAL A 60 -8.43 -46.54 -17.91
CA VAL A 60 -7.58 -45.39 -18.26
C VAL A 60 -7.50 -44.44 -17.07
N GLN A 61 -6.29 -44.06 -16.68
CA GLN A 61 -6.02 -43.14 -15.58
C GLN A 61 -4.67 -42.42 -15.75
N PHE A 62 -4.42 -41.36 -14.98
CA PHE A 62 -3.09 -40.74 -14.92
C PHE A 62 -2.09 -41.65 -14.21
N SER A 63 -0.80 -41.52 -14.54
CA SER A 63 0.28 -42.28 -13.89
C SER A 63 0.44 -41.91 -12.42
N THR A 64 0.34 -40.60 -12.11
CA THR A 64 0.45 -40.06 -10.75
C THR A 64 -0.63 -39.01 -10.47
N ALA A 65 -0.89 -38.77 -9.18
CA ALA A 65 -1.84 -37.73 -8.73
C ALA A 65 -1.28 -36.31 -8.83
N GLN A 66 0.05 -36.17 -8.87
CA GLN A 66 0.76 -34.89 -8.90
C GLN A 66 1.93 -34.96 -9.88
N TYR A 67 2.06 -33.92 -10.70
CA TYR A 67 3.18 -33.65 -11.59
C TYR A 67 3.83 -32.33 -11.18
N TYR A 68 5.15 -32.25 -11.38
CA TYR A 68 5.92 -31.03 -11.14
C TYR A 68 6.55 -30.62 -12.47
N CYS A 69 6.44 -29.34 -12.79
CA CYS A 69 7.06 -28.73 -13.95
C CYS A 69 7.63 -27.39 -13.51
N LYS A 70 8.78 -27.01 -14.04
CA LYS A 70 9.34 -25.68 -13.82
C LYS A 70 8.92 -24.73 -14.94
N GLU A 71 8.86 -23.44 -14.65
CA GLU A 71 8.52 -22.44 -15.68
C GLU A 71 9.55 -22.40 -16.82
N ASP A 72 10.82 -22.73 -16.55
CA ASP A 72 11.91 -22.80 -17.54
C ASP A 72 11.81 -23.99 -18.52
N GLU A 73 10.98 -25.00 -18.23
CA GLU A 73 10.78 -26.16 -19.11
C GLU A 73 9.85 -25.85 -20.30
N GLY A 74 9.02 -24.79 -20.20
CA GLY A 74 8.08 -24.34 -21.24
C GLY A 74 6.87 -25.26 -21.49
N HIS A 75 6.96 -26.55 -21.14
CA HIS A 75 5.89 -27.53 -21.31
C HIS A 75 5.81 -28.53 -20.15
N ALA A 76 4.61 -28.73 -19.60
CA ALA A 76 4.35 -29.79 -18.64
C ALA A 76 3.93 -31.06 -19.38
N THR A 77 4.61 -32.19 -19.10
CA THR A 77 4.26 -33.49 -19.67
C THR A 77 3.50 -34.32 -18.63
N VAL A 78 2.27 -34.71 -18.97
CA VAL A 78 1.37 -35.48 -18.12
C VAL A 78 1.12 -36.84 -18.76
N ASP A 79 1.40 -37.91 -18.01
CA ASP A 79 1.33 -39.28 -18.52
C ASP A 79 -0.02 -39.94 -18.20
N VAL A 80 -0.66 -40.47 -19.22
CA VAL A 80 -1.89 -41.26 -19.12
C VAL A 80 -1.56 -42.71 -19.40
N VAL A 81 -1.92 -43.58 -18.47
CA VAL A 81 -1.68 -45.02 -18.53
C VAL A 81 -3.00 -45.78 -18.65
N ARG A 82 -2.95 -46.84 -19.45
CA ARG A 82 -4.04 -47.79 -19.62
C ARG A 82 -3.63 -49.12 -19.01
N TYR A 83 -4.43 -49.60 -18.07
CA TYR A 83 -4.31 -50.93 -17.45
C TYR A 83 -5.35 -51.90 -18.01
N GLY A 84 -5.10 -53.20 -17.92
CA GLY A 84 -6.00 -54.25 -18.40
C GLY A 84 -5.79 -54.60 -19.88
N ASN A 85 -6.86 -54.98 -20.58
CA ASN A 85 -6.77 -55.44 -21.97
C ASN A 85 -6.43 -54.27 -22.93
N ALA A 86 -5.28 -54.34 -23.61
CA ALA A 86 -4.82 -53.32 -24.56
C ALA A 86 -5.16 -53.64 -26.03
N ASP A 87 -5.87 -54.73 -26.32
CA ASP A 87 -6.14 -55.19 -27.68
C ASP A 87 -7.25 -54.38 -28.39
N SER A 88 -8.12 -53.73 -27.63
CA SER A 88 -9.17 -52.85 -28.15
C SER A 88 -8.71 -51.40 -28.24
N VAL A 89 -9.27 -50.63 -29.18
CA VAL A 89 -9.07 -49.16 -29.22
C VAL A 89 -9.80 -48.52 -28.03
N ALA A 90 -9.12 -47.61 -27.33
CA ALA A 90 -9.73 -46.79 -26.29
C ALA A 90 -9.49 -45.31 -26.61
N THR A 91 -10.50 -44.47 -26.41
CA THR A 91 -10.40 -43.03 -26.66
C THR A 91 -10.81 -42.27 -25.42
N PHE A 92 -10.05 -41.25 -25.05
CA PHE A 92 -10.36 -40.43 -23.89
C PHE A 92 -10.25 -38.94 -24.22
N LYS A 93 -11.08 -38.15 -23.56
CA LYS A 93 -11.05 -36.69 -23.60
C LYS A 93 -10.47 -36.16 -22.31
N TYR A 94 -9.65 -35.13 -22.42
CA TYR A 94 -9.10 -34.40 -21.29
C TYR A 94 -9.39 -32.91 -21.41
N THR A 95 -9.48 -32.25 -20.27
CA THR A 95 -9.58 -30.78 -20.18
C THR A 95 -8.73 -30.30 -19.02
N THR A 96 -8.18 -29.10 -19.14
CA THR A 96 -7.51 -28.42 -18.04
C THR A 96 -8.46 -27.48 -17.31
N GLU A 97 -8.41 -27.52 -15.98
CA GLU A 97 -9.21 -26.70 -15.09
C GLU A 97 -8.31 -25.77 -14.27
N ASP A 98 -8.71 -24.51 -14.20
CA ASP A 98 -7.99 -23.49 -13.43
C ASP A 98 -7.99 -23.81 -11.94
N GLY A 99 -6.84 -23.58 -11.32
CA GLY A 99 -6.66 -23.69 -9.88
C GLY A 99 -6.16 -22.38 -9.31
N SER A 100 -4.98 -22.43 -8.69
CA SER A 100 -4.24 -21.21 -8.33
C SER A 100 -3.45 -20.66 -9.52
N ALA A 101 -3.02 -21.52 -10.44
CA ALA A 101 -2.57 -21.12 -11.76
C ALA A 101 -3.79 -20.83 -12.64
N MET A 102 -3.82 -19.63 -13.22
CA MET A 102 -4.90 -19.17 -14.11
C MET A 102 -4.46 -19.29 -15.57
N HIS A 103 -5.38 -19.70 -16.45
CA HIS A 103 -5.13 -19.76 -17.88
C HIS A 103 -4.71 -18.38 -18.43
N GLY A 104 -3.85 -18.37 -19.46
CA GLY A 104 -3.38 -17.15 -20.13
C GLY A 104 -2.38 -16.31 -19.33
N HIS A 105 -2.17 -16.64 -18.05
CA HIS A 105 -1.13 -16.06 -17.21
C HIS A 105 0.00 -17.04 -16.92
N LYS A 106 -0.34 -18.28 -16.55
CA LYS A 106 0.65 -19.30 -16.15
C LYS A 106 0.65 -20.55 -17.02
N TYR A 107 -0.47 -20.88 -17.66
CA TYR A 107 -0.54 -21.97 -18.62
C TYR A 107 -1.59 -21.68 -19.69
N TRP A 108 -1.51 -22.37 -20.83
CA TRP A 108 -2.55 -22.30 -21.85
C TRP A 108 -3.59 -23.38 -21.62
N LYS A 109 -4.86 -23.00 -21.54
CA LYS A 109 -5.96 -23.95 -21.44
C LYS A 109 -5.96 -24.85 -22.67
N GLN A 110 -6.03 -26.16 -22.44
CA GLN A 110 -6.00 -27.17 -23.48
C GLN A 110 -7.09 -28.19 -23.22
N GLU A 111 -7.73 -28.61 -24.31
CA GLU A 111 -8.67 -29.70 -24.32
C GLU A 111 -8.39 -30.53 -25.57
N GLY A 112 -8.52 -31.84 -25.44
CA GLY A 112 -8.15 -32.74 -26.53
C GLY A 112 -8.73 -34.13 -26.36
N GLU A 113 -8.74 -34.85 -27.46
CA GLU A 113 -9.15 -36.25 -27.54
C GLU A 113 -7.94 -37.07 -27.99
N ILE A 114 -7.54 -38.04 -27.18
CA ILE A 114 -6.41 -38.92 -27.45
C ILE A 114 -6.94 -40.34 -27.57
N ARG A 115 -6.46 -41.02 -28.62
CA ARG A 115 -6.80 -42.40 -28.91
C ARG A 115 -5.60 -43.31 -28.64
N PHE A 116 -5.84 -44.37 -27.90
CA PHE A 116 -4.93 -45.51 -27.76
C PHE A 116 -5.20 -46.50 -28.90
N GLU A 117 -4.18 -46.76 -29.71
CA GLU A 117 -4.20 -47.87 -30.67
C GLU A 117 -3.99 -49.22 -29.97
N PRO A 118 -4.35 -50.33 -30.60
CA PRO A 118 -4.13 -51.67 -30.04
C PRO A 118 -2.67 -51.90 -29.67
N GLY A 119 -2.43 -52.35 -28.44
CA GLY A 119 -1.09 -52.56 -27.89
C GLY A 119 -0.43 -51.34 -27.24
N GLU A 120 -1.03 -50.13 -27.35
CA GLU A 120 -0.54 -48.94 -26.67
C GLU A 120 -1.08 -48.85 -25.24
N THR A 121 -0.17 -48.73 -24.27
CA THR A 121 -0.51 -48.66 -22.84
C THR A 121 -0.21 -47.31 -22.21
N MET A 122 0.53 -46.42 -22.88
CA MET A 122 0.90 -45.10 -22.37
C MET A 122 0.79 -44.03 -23.46
N LYS A 123 0.28 -42.85 -23.09
CA LYS A 123 0.24 -41.62 -23.90
C LYS A 123 0.66 -40.43 -23.04
N HIS A 124 1.21 -39.42 -23.70
CA HIS A 124 1.66 -38.18 -23.06
C HIS A 124 0.77 -37.02 -23.51
N ILE A 125 0.37 -36.17 -22.58
CA ILE A 125 -0.29 -34.89 -22.82
C ILE A 125 0.75 -33.79 -22.57
N THR A 126 0.96 -32.91 -23.54
CA THR A 126 1.93 -31.82 -23.43
C THR A 126 1.20 -30.50 -23.32
N ILE A 127 1.26 -29.88 -22.14
CA ILE A 127 0.55 -28.63 -21.82
C ILE A 127 1.56 -27.49 -21.87
N ALA A 128 1.28 -26.44 -22.65
CA ALA A 128 2.16 -25.28 -22.74
C ALA A 128 2.08 -24.41 -21.48
N ILE A 129 3.23 -24.14 -20.88
CA ILE A 129 3.40 -23.28 -19.70
C ILE A 129 3.86 -21.90 -20.17
N CYS A 130 3.36 -20.85 -19.52
CA CYS A 130 3.76 -19.48 -19.79
C CYS A 130 4.97 -19.15 -18.90
N GLN A 131 6.12 -18.86 -19.51
CA GLN A 131 7.27 -18.34 -18.78
C GLN A 131 7.14 -16.83 -18.61
N ASN A 132 7.30 -16.33 -17.39
CA ASN A 132 7.41 -14.90 -17.10
C ASN A 132 8.55 -14.66 -16.10
N ASP A 133 9.03 -13.41 -16.02
CA ASP A 133 10.08 -12.98 -15.07
C ASP A 133 9.47 -12.36 -13.80
N THR A 134 8.25 -12.76 -13.45
CA THR A 134 7.52 -12.21 -12.29
C THR A 134 7.48 -13.23 -11.17
N TRP A 135 8.09 -12.85 -10.03
CA TRP A 135 8.08 -13.68 -8.83
C TRP A 135 6.67 -14.06 -8.39
N ASP A 136 6.44 -15.36 -8.31
CA ASP A 136 5.23 -15.97 -7.79
C ASP A 136 5.58 -17.07 -6.77
N ALA A 137 4.55 -17.64 -6.15
CA ALA A 137 4.73 -18.89 -5.42
C ALA A 137 4.51 -20.07 -6.37
N THR A 138 4.80 -21.28 -5.91
CA THR A 138 4.37 -22.49 -6.64
C THR A 138 2.84 -22.48 -6.80
N LEU A 139 2.38 -22.51 -8.05
CA LEU A 139 0.96 -22.51 -8.41
C LEU A 139 0.57 -23.88 -8.97
N GLU A 140 -0.72 -24.18 -8.95
CA GLU A 140 -1.25 -25.46 -9.41
C GLU A 140 -2.51 -25.30 -10.24
N PHE A 141 -2.63 -26.15 -11.27
CA PHE A 141 -3.84 -26.34 -12.08
C PHE A 141 -4.17 -27.83 -12.17
N SER A 142 -5.41 -28.17 -12.54
CA SER A 142 -5.87 -29.55 -12.63
C SER A 142 -6.02 -30.00 -14.08
N VAL A 143 -5.76 -31.29 -14.32
CA VAL A 143 -6.06 -31.96 -15.59
C VAL A 143 -7.05 -33.08 -15.31
N VAL A 144 -8.18 -33.08 -16.02
CA VAL A 144 -9.32 -33.96 -15.73
C VAL A 144 -9.65 -34.81 -16.96
N LEU A 145 -9.82 -36.12 -16.75
CA LEU A 145 -10.39 -37.04 -17.72
C LEU A 145 -11.92 -36.96 -17.67
N THR A 146 -12.53 -36.48 -18.75
CA THR A 146 -13.98 -36.22 -18.82
C THR A 146 -14.75 -37.41 -19.39
N SER A 147 -14.41 -37.83 -20.61
CA SER A 147 -15.07 -38.93 -21.32
C SER A 147 -14.05 -40.01 -21.68
N VAL A 148 -14.34 -41.27 -21.32
CA VAL A 148 -13.54 -42.43 -21.72
C VAL A 148 -14.46 -43.41 -22.44
N VAL A 149 -14.11 -43.80 -23.66
CA VAL A 149 -14.87 -44.71 -24.53
C VAL A 149 -13.97 -45.89 -24.89
N GLY A 150 -14.49 -47.12 -24.78
CA GLY A 150 -13.70 -48.34 -25.01
C GLY A 150 -12.80 -48.76 -23.84
N ALA A 151 -12.92 -48.07 -22.71
CA ALA A 151 -12.30 -48.37 -21.41
C ALA A 151 -13.12 -47.72 -20.29
N HIS A 152 -12.90 -48.16 -19.05
CA HIS A 152 -13.44 -47.50 -17.86
C HIS A 152 -12.50 -46.40 -17.36
N LYS A 153 -13.09 -45.37 -16.76
CA LYS A 153 -12.33 -44.30 -16.10
C LYS A 153 -11.80 -44.81 -14.75
N GLY A 154 -10.53 -44.55 -14.45
CA GLY A 154 -9.93 -44.91 -13.15
C GLY A 154 -10.68 -44.31 -11.96
N LYS A 155 -10.76 -45.06 -10.85
CA LYS A 155 -11.52 -44.65 -9.66
C LYS A 155 -10.91 -43.46 -8.92
N TYR A 156 -9.58 -43.38 -8.86
CA TYR A 156 -8.87 -42.39 -8.05
C TYR A 156 -8.05 -41.41 -8.90
N LEU A 157 -7.39 -41.88 -9.95
CA LEU A 157 -6.47 -41.10 -10.78
C LEU A 157 -7.14 -40.60 -12.09
N TRP A 158 -8.41 -40.20 -12.00
CA TRP A 158 -9.13 -39.57 -13.13
C TRP A 158 -8.89 -38.06 -13.23
N GLN A 159 -8.35 -37.46 -12.16
CA GLN A 159 -7.86 -36.09 -12.10
C GLN A 159 -6.42 -36.13 -11.58
N THR A 160 -5.58 -35.24 -12.11
CA THR A 160 -4.22 -35.02 -11.62
C THR A 160 -3.95 -33.53 -11.45
N GLN A 161 -3.03 -33.18 -10.56
CA GLN A 161 -2.61 -31.80 -10.31
C GLN A 161 -1.23 -31.56 -10.91
N VAL A 162 -1.07 -30.48 -11.66
CA VAL A 162 0.22 -30.05 -12.16
C VAL A 162 0.65 -28.84 -11.34
N ARG A 163 1.81 -28.95 -10.70
CA ARG A 163 2.45 -27.89 -9.92
C ARG A 163 3.54 -27.23 -10.74
N ILE A 164 3.40 -25.94 -10.92
CA ILE A 164 4.34 -25.08 -11.61
C ILE A 164 5.27 -24.48 -10.54
N ILE A 165 6.54 -24.87 -10.60
CA ILE A 165 7.60 -24.35 -9.73
C ILE A 165 8.18 -23.12 -10.41
N ASP A 166 7.99 -21.98 -9.77
CA ASP A 166 8.60 -20.72 -10.15
C ASP A 166 10.11 -20.73 -9.88
N ASP A 167 10.92 -20.32 -10.86
CA ASP A 167 12.37 -20.20 -10.75
C ASP A 167 12.84 -18.75 -10.51
N ASP A 168 11.90 -17.81 -10.40
CA ASP A 168 12.18 -16.40 -10.17
C ASP A 168 12.49 -16.05 -8.71
N TYR A 169 13.28 -14.99 -8.55
CA TYR A 169 13.69 -14.46 -7.25
C TYR A 169 12.86 -13.23 -6.87
N PHE A 170 12.47 -13.17 -5.60
CA PHE A 170 11.80 -11.98 -5.04
C PHE A 170 12.81 -10.84 -4.83
N PRO A 171 12.46 -9.57 -5.13
CA PRO A 171 11.33 -9.10 -5.95
C PRO A 171 11.60 -9.18 -7.47
N THR A 172 12.86 -9.35 -7.88
CA THR A 172 13.28 -9.39 -9.29
C THR A 172 14.54 -10.24 -9.47
N ASN A 173 14.68 -10.89 -10.63
CA ASN A 173 15.83 -11.71 -11.03
C ASN A 173 17.18 -10.99 -11.09
N ALA A 174 17.20 -9.65 -11.01
CA ALA A 174 18.42 -8.85 -10.96
C ALA A 174 19.35 -9.25 -9.78
N TYR A 175 18.77 -9.79 -8.71
CA TYR A 175 19.49 -10.18 -7.49
C TYR A 175 19.86 -11.67 -7.41
N ARG A 176 19.59 -12.45 -8.48
CA ARG A 176 19.85 -13.91 -8.52
C ARG A 176 21.26 -14.28 -8.07
N GLY A 177 22.28 -13.61 -8.62
CA GLY A 177 23.69 -13.91 -8.32
C GLY A 177 24.16 -13.57 -6.90
N MET A 178 23.38 -12.77 -6.14
CA MET A 178 23.69 -12.40 -4.75
C MET A 178 22.97 -13.29 -3.72
N MET A 179 21.94 -14.03 -4.14
CA MET A 179 21.16 -14.90 -3.27
C MET A 179 21.75 -16.31 -3.13
N ASP A 180 22.63 -16.73 -4.05
CA ASP A 180 23.29 -18.04 -3.99
C ASP A 180 24.30 -18.16 -2.84
N THR A 181 24.75 -17.02 -2.30
CA THR A 181 25.66 -16.90 -1.15
C THR A 181 24.92 -16.28 0.05
N GLN A 182 24.56 -17.10 1.04
CA GLN A 182 23.86 -16.65 2.29
C GLN A 182 24.52 -15.45 3.00
N ALA A 183 25.83 -15.24 2.81
CA ALA A 183 26.58 -14.14 3.40
C ALA A 183 26.40 -12.77 2.70
N GLU A 184 25.79 -12.74 1.51
CA GLU A 184 25.60 -11.51 0.71
C GLU A 184 24.16 -10.96 0.80
N VAL A 185 23.20 -11.77 1.25
CA VAL A 185 21.80 -11.34 1.45
C VAL A 185 21.69 -10.18 2.44
N GLN A 186 22.51 -10.17 3.51
CA GLN A 186 22.55 -9.05 4.48
C GLN A 186 23.25 -7.79 3.96
N LYS A 187 23.89 -7.83 2.79
CA LYS A 187 24.55 -6.67 2.17
C LYS A 187 23.71 -6.01 1.08
N VAL A 188 22.51 -6.53 0.80
CA VAL A 188 21.65 -5.98 -0.26
C VAL A 188 21.24 -4.56 0.13
N PHE A 189 21.53 -3.62 -0.77
CA PHE A 189 21.21 -2.21 -0.57
C PHE A 189 19.69 -2.00 -0.50
N GLY A 190 19.18 -1.60 0.67
CA GLY A 190 17.77 -1.32 0.95
C GLY A 190 17.01 -0.51 -0.12
N PRO A 191 17.54 0.60 -0.67
CA PRO A 191 16.81 1.40 -1.65
C PRO A 191 16.69 0.71 -3.01
N GLY A 192 17.67 -0.12 -3.40
CA GLY A 192 17.59 -0.90 -4.64
C GLY A 192 16.51 -1.97 -4.56
N LEU A 193 16.46 -2.68 -3.42
CA LEU A 193 15.44 -3.70 -3.17
C LEU A 193 14.03 -3.09 -3.12
N MET A 194 13.88 -1.93 -2.47
CA MET A 194 12.61 -1.20 -2.45
C MET A 194 12.18 -0.76 -3.86
N ALA A 195 13.11 -0.27 -4.68
CA ALA A 195 12.80 0.10 -6.07
C ALA A 195 12.36 -1.12 -6.90
N ALA A 196 13.01 -2.27 -6.72
CA ALA A 196 12.61 -3.53 -7.35
C ALA A 196 11.22 -3.98 -6.87
N TYR A 197 10.92 -3.85 -5.57
CA TYR A 197 9.61 -4.15 -5.01
C TYR A 197 8.50 -3.23 -5.54
N VAL A 198 8.79 -1.94 -5.71
CA VAL A 198 7.88 -0.98 -6.34
C VAL A 198 7.64 -1.36 -7.80
N SER A 199 8.70 -1.73 -8.53
CA SER A 199 8.59 -2.22 -9.91
C SER A 199 7.70 -3.46 -9.99
N MET A 200 7.90 -4.44 -9.12
CA MET A 200 7.07 -5.65 -9.03
C MET A 200 5.58 -5.31 -8.78
N ASN A 201 5.29 -4.39 -7.86
CA ASN A 201 3.91 -3.94 -7.61
C ASN A 201 3.30 -3.19 -8.80
N MET A 202 4.10 -2.39 -9.50
CA MET A 202 3.66 -1.65 -10.69
C MET A 202 3.43 -2.54 -11.91
N SER A 203 4.05 -3.72 -11.98
CA SER A 203 3.76 -4.74 -13.00
C SER A 203 2.36 -5.35 -12.84
N ASN A 204 1.80 -5.35 -11.63
CA ASN A 204 0.43 -5.85 -11.40
C ASN A 204 -0.59 -4.80 -11.85
N GLN A 205 -1.38 -5.12 -12.89
CA GLN A 205 -2.34 -4.20 -13.50
C GLN A 205 -3.36 -3.61 -12.50
N THR A 206 -3.81 -4.38 -11.51
CA THR A 206 -4.79 -3.88 -10.52
C THR A 206 -4.16 -2.83 -9.60
N VAL A 207 -2.93 -3.10 -9.14
CA VAL A 207 -2.18 -2.20 -8.27
C VAL A 207 -1.74 -0.96 -9.06
N PHE A 208 -1.30 -1.13 -10.31
CA PHE A 208 -0.90 -0.06 -11.22
C PHE A 208 -1.98 1.02 -11.37
N TRP A 209 -3.22 0.62 -11.73
CA TRP A 209 -4.29 1.59 -11.94
C TRP A 209 -4.69 2.31 -10.65
N GLY A 210 -4.72 1.60 -9.52
CA GLY A 210 -4.99 2.23 -8.22
C GLY A 210 -3.87 3.19 -7.78
N SER A 211 -2.61 2.84 -8.01
CA SER A 211 -1.44 3.69 -7.71
C SER A 211 -1.39 4.92 -8.61
N LEU A 212 -1.70 4.77 -9.91
CA LEU A 212 -1.80 5.89 -10.84
C LEU A 212 -2.90 6.88 -10.43
N GLN A 213 -4.07 6.37 -10.04
CA GLN A 213 -5.16 7.21 -9.52
C GLN A 213 -4.73 7.91 -8.23
N THR A 214 -4.00 7.24 -7.34
CA THR A 214 -3.47 7.83 -6.11
C THR A 214 -2.54 9.01 -6.40
N VAL A 215 -1.61 8.85 -7.34
CA VAL A 215 -0.69 9.92 -7.77
C VAL A 215 -1.47 11.08 -8.40
N LEU A 216 -2.43 10.80 -9.28
CA LEU A 216 -3.25 11.83 -9.92
C LEU A 216 -4.03 12.66 -8.88
N LEU A 217 -4.64 12.00 -7.89
CA LEU A 217 -5.35 12.66 -6.80
C LEU A 217 -4.42 13.53 -5.95
N ASN A 218 -3.18 13.07 -5.71
CA ASN A 218 -2.16 13.86 -5.03
C ASN A 218 -1.75 15.10 -5.83
N VAL A 219 -1.68 15.02 -7.17
CA VAL A 219 -1.43 16.19 -8.03
C VAL A 219 -2.60 17.17 -7.97
N VAL A 220 -3.84 16.68 -7.99
CA VAL A 220 -5.03 17.53 -7.83
C VAL A 220 -5.01 18.25 -6.48
N LYS A 221 -4.63 17.56 -5.40
CA LYS A 221 -4.44 18.18 -4.07
C LYS A 221 -3.38 19.29 -4.09
N ASN A 222 -2.25 19.07 -4.77
CA ASN A 222 -1.20 20.07 -4.92
C ASN A 222 -1.69 21.31 -5.67
N LEU A 223 -2.39 21.11 -6.78
CA LEU A 223 -2.98 22.20 -7.55
C LEU A 223 -4.02 22.97 -6.72
N TYR A 224 -4.81 22.25 -5.93
CA TYR A 224 -5.81 22.81 -5.04
C TYR A 224 -5.20 23.74 -3.99
N PHE A 225 -4.16 23.25 -3.29
CA PHE A 225 -3.42 24.02 -2.30
C PHE A 225 -2.91 25.34 -2.92
N PHE A 226 -2.33 25.25 -4.12
CA PHE A 226 -1.86 26.43 -4.85
C PHE A 226 -2.98 27.41 -5.20
N MET A 227 -4.12 26.92 -5.69
CA MET A 227 -5.28 27.78 -5.96
C MET A 227 -5.78 28.51 -4.71
N THR A 228 -5.68 27.87 -3.54
CA THR A 228 -6.06 28.49 -2.26
C THR A 228 -5.10 29.63 -1.89
N LEU A 229 -3.79 29.43 -2.05
CA LEU A 229 -2.80 30.48 -1.83
C LEU A 229 -3.03 31.68 -2.76
N TYR A 230 -3.30 31.43 -4.04
CA TYR A 230 -3.58 32.50 -5.00
C TYR A 230 -4.85 33.27 -4.66
N LEU A 231 -5.91 32.58 -4.22
CA LEU A 231 -7.14 33.20 -3.76
C LEU A 231 -6.92 34.07 -2.52
N GLN A 232 -6.06 33.63 -1.59
CA GLN A 232 -5.69 34.40 -0.41
C GLN A 232 -4.93 35.68 -0.79
N LEU A 233 -3.97 35.60 -1.72
CA LEU A 233 -3.25 36.77 -2.24
C LEU A 233 -4.23 37.76 -2.88
N TYR A 234 -5.15 37.27 -3.73
CA TYR A 234 -6.16 38.10 -4.37
C TYR A 234 -7.09 38.82 -3.37
N LEU A 235 -7.48 38.14 -2.29
CA LEU A 235 -8.29 38.75 -1.23
C LEU A 235 -7.55 39.93 -0.57
N VAL A 236 -6.25 39.77 -0.31
CA VAL A 236 -5.44 40.82 0.32
C VAL A 236 -5.28 42.02 -0.63
N ASP A 237 -4.85 41.78 -1.86
CA ASP A 237 -4.49 42.85 -2.80
C ASP A 237 -5.72 43.62 -3.33
N GLU A 238 -6.82 42.93 -3.68
CA GLU A 238 -7.95 43.58 -4.37
C GLU A 238 -9.08 44.01 -3.41
N VAL A 239 -9.30 43.25 -2.33
CA VAL A 239 -10.47 43.46 -1.45
C VAL A 239 -10.11 44.28 -0.21
N LEU A 240 -8.93 44.02 0.38
CA LEU A 240 -8.49 44.66 1.63
C LEU A 240 -7.61 45.89 1.41
N ASP A 241 -6.98 46.08 0.25
CA ASP A 241 -6.26 47.31 -0.03
C ASP A 241 -7.25 48.46 -0.24
N THR A 242 -7.40 49.30 0.78
CA THR A 242 -8.33 50.43 0.79
C THR A 242 -7.66 51.79 0.85
N GLU A 243 -6.32 51.88 0.88
CA GLU A 243 -5.65 53.19 0.97
C GLU A 243 -4.35 53.29 0.14
N GLY A 244 -4.44 53.95 -1.02
CA GLY A 244 -3.40 54.89 -1.47
C GLY A 244 -2.59 54.53 -2.72
N GLY A 245 -3.11 54.87 -3.91
CA GLY A 245 -2.35 54.86 -5.16
C GLY A 245 -2.94 55.76 -6.24
N SER A 246 -3.58 56.87 -5.88
CA SER A 246 -3.80 57.95 -6.84
C SER A 246 -2.43 58.52 -7.24
N GLU A 247 -2.12 58.40 -8.54
CA GLU A 247 -1.04 59.11 -9.24
C GLU A 247 0.41 58.65 -8.98
N GLU A 248 0.85 57.47 -9.47
CA GLU A 248 2.28 57.29 -9.88
C GLU A 248 2.63 56.05 -10.75
N HIS A 249 1.67 55.38 -11.39
CA HIS A 249 1.95 54.28 -12.34
C HIS A 249 1.53 54.59 -13.78
N ALA A 250 1.97 55.75 -14.27
CA ALA A 250 1.90 56.12 -15.67
C ALA A 250 3.31 56.28 -16.27
N GLU A 251 4.17 55.26 -16.14
CA GLU A 251 5.31 55.02 -17.03
C GLU A 251 6.04 53.72 -16.62
N LYS A 252 5.62 52.56 -17.13
CA LYS A 252 6.50 51.39 -17.27
C LYS A 252 6.19 50.65 -18.57
N GLY A 253 7.28 50.28 -19.25
CA GLY A 253 7.34 49.94 -20.67
C GLY A 253 6.75 48.60 -21.07
N SER A 254 6.69 48.41 -22.38
CA SER A 254 5.94 47.42 -23.16
C SER A 254 6.28 45.94 -22.98
N ASP A 255 7.10 45.55 -22.01
CA ASP A 255 7.49 44.14 -21.81
C ASP A 255 6.72 43.45 -20.66
N GLU A 256 5.96 44.20 -19.86
CA GLU A 256 5.14 43.70 -18.73
C GLU A 256 3.70 43.29 -19.15
N ALA A 257 3.39 43.35 -20.45
CA ALA A 257 2.04 43.18 -20.99
C ALA A 257 1.59 41.71 -21.15
N ASP A 258 2.52 40.75 -21.22
CA ASP A 258 2.19 39.32 -21.40
C ASP A 258 1.98 38.57 -20.07
N GLU A 259 2.66 38.98 -18.99
CA GLU A 259 2.48 38.40 -17.64
C GLU A 259 1.11 38.78 -17.04
N ASP A 260 0.63 39.96 -17.40
CA ASP A 260 -0.65 40.53 -17.01
C ASP A 260 -1.85 39.89 -17.75
N ARG A 261 -1.59 39.13 -18.83
CA ARG A 261 -2.61 38.45 -19.63
C ARG A 261 -3.16 37.19 -18.95
N GLY A 262 -2.31 36.48 -18.19
CA GLY A 262 -2.69 35.32 -17.36
C GLY A 262 -3.56 35.73 -16.17
N ARG A 263 -3.19 36.83 -15.48
CA ARG A 263 -3.98 37.45 -14.41
C ARG A 263 -5.39 37.84 -14.89
N ARG A 264 -5.52 38.43 -16.09
CA ARG A 264 -6.81 38.87 -16.66
C ARG A 264 -7.78 37.74 -17.01
N LEU A 265 -7.30 36.53 -17.34
CA LEU A 265 -8.16 35.39 -17.67
C LEU A 265 -8.80 34.75 -16.42
N LEU A 266 -8.03 34.64 -15.32
CA LEU A 266 -8.54 34.16 -14.04
C LEU A 266 -9.49 35.18 -13.39
N LEU A 267 -9.17 36.47 -13.46
CA LEU A 267 -10.06 37.57 -13.03
C LEU A 267 -11.43 37.52 -13.71
N ARG A 268 -11.48 37.24 -15.02
CA ARG A 268 -12.75 37.05 -15.75
C ARG A 268 -13.54 35.86 -15.24
N THR A 269 -12.85 34.78 -14.84
CA THR A 269 -13.50 33.56 -14.35
C THR A 269 -14.09 33.76 -12.95
N ILE A 270 -13.36 34.47 -12.07
CA ILE A 270 -13.79 34.82 -10.70
C ILE A 270 -14.94 35.84 -10.72
N HIS A 271 -14.87 36.86 -11.58
CA HIS A 271 -15.99 37.80 -11.74
C HIS A 271 -17.24 37.14 -12.32
N HIS A 272 -17.06 36.18 -13.24
CA HIS A 272 -18.17 35.40 -13.79
C HIS A 272 -18.82 34.51 -12.71
N THR A 273 -18.04 33.79 -11.89
CA THR A 273 -18.59 32.96 -10.80
C THR A 273 -19.23 33.80 -9.70
N ALA A 274 -18.64 34.94 -9.33
CA ALA A 274 -19.25 35.89 -8.39
C ALA A 274 -20.59 36.45 -8.92
N GLY A 275 -20.68 36.72 -10.23
CA GLY A 275 -21.92 37.13 -10.88
C GLY A 275 -23.00 36.05 -10.91
N VAL A 276 -22.62 34.78 -11.09
CA VAL A 276 -23.54 33.63 -11.03
C VAL A 276 -24.05 33.41 -9.61
N VAL A 277 -23.19 33.52 -8.59
CA VAL A 277 -23.57 33.41 -7.18
C VAL A 277 -24.47 34.59 -6.76
N ALA A 278 -24.20 35.80 -7.23
CA ALA A 278 -25.07 36.96 -6.97
C ALA A 278 -26.47 36.79 -7.58
N ARG A 279 -26.59 36.18 -8.77
CA ARG A 279 -27.90 35.83 -9.35
C ARG A 279 -28.60 34.70 -8.59
N ALA A 280 -27.85 33.74 -8.05
CA ALA A 280 -28.42 32.64 -7.26
C ALA A 280 -28.89 33.09 -5.86
N LEU A 281 -28.36 34.19 -5.34
CA LEU A 281 -28.72 34.75 -4.03
C LEU A 281 -29.91 35.74 -4.06
N GLY A 282 -30.53 35.96 -5.22
CA GLY A 282 -31.83 36.61 -5.33
C GLY A 282 -31.86 38.07 -4.88
N GLU A 283 -31.32 38.98 -5.69
CA GLU A 283 -31.69 40.39 -5.65
C GLU A 283 -32.24 40.81 -7.03
N ASP A 284 -33.51 40.49 -7.25
CA ASP A 284 -34.35 41.25 -8.17
C ASP A 284 -34.66 42.59 -7.48
N GLY A 285 -33.91 43.63 -7.84
CA GLY A 285 -34.27 45.00 -7.52
C GLY A 285 -35.27 45.52 -8.56
N GLU A 286 -36.51 45.73 -8.11
CA GLU A 286 -37.56 46.50 -8.77
C GLU A 286 -37.02 47.83 -9.33
N ASP A 287 -37.30 48.13 -10.60
CA ASP A 287 -38.06 49.33 -10.98
C ASP A 287 -38.46 49.29 -12.46
N SER A 288 -39.70 49.72 -12.70
CA SER A 288 -40.48 49.65 -13.93
C SER A 288 -40.10 50.71 -14.97
N ASP A 289 -40.21 50.40 -16.27
CA ASP A 289 -41.33 50.82 -17.14
C ASP A 289 -40.95 50.85 -18.64
N GLY A 290 -41.91 50.52 -19.52
CA GLY A 290 -42.01 51.10 -20.86
C GLY A 290 -41.48 50.35 -22.10
N GLY A 291 -42.31 49.48 -22.69
CA GLY A 291 -42.82 49.67 -24.06
C GLY A 291 -42.00 49.33 -25.32
N GLN A 292 -42.51 48.32 -26.04
CA GLN A 292 -42.73 48.22 -27.51
C GLN A 292 -41.67 47.71 -28.51
N ALA A 293 -42.01 46.53 -29.06
CA ALA A 293 -42.18 46.17 -30.47
C ALA A 293 -40.97 45.88 -31.39
N ALA A 294 -40.79 44.57 -31.62
CA ALA A 294 -40.49 43.83 -32.86
C ALA A 294 -39.88 44.56 -34.08
N GLY A 295 -38.71 44.08 -34.49
CA GLY A 295 -38.16 44.21 -35.84
C GLY A 295 -37.13 43.11 -36.11
N ALA A 296 -37.38 42.27 -37.11
CA ALA A 296 -36.45 41.25 -37.60
C ALA A 296 -35.54 41.86 -38.69
N VAL A 297 -34.22 41.84 -38.49
CA VAL A 297 -33.18 42.11 -39.52
C VAL A 297 -31.93 41.31 -39.12
N SER A 298 -31.62 40.23 -39.83
CA SER A 298 -30.51 40.05 -40.79
C SER A 298 -29.08 40.02 -40.19
N SER A 299 -28.34 39.01 -40.63
CA SER A 299 -27.14 38.43 -40.03
C SER A 299 -25.81 39.12 -40.39
N GLU A 300 -25.70 40.45 -40.29
CA GLU A 300 -24.44 41.16 -40.64
C GLU A 300 -23.87 42.13 -39.57
N ASP A 301 -24.44 42.23 -38.37
CA ASP A 301 -23.92 43.10 -37.28
C ASP A 301 -23.30 42.35 -36.07
N MET A 302 -22.85 41.11 -36.25
CA MET A 302 -22.34 40.27 -35.13
C MET A 302 -20.90 40.59 -34.68
N MET A 303 -20.37 41.78 -34.99
CA MET A 303 -19.00 42.16 -34.63
C MET A 303 -18.83 43.61 -34.13
N SER A 304 -19.92 44.37 -34.05
CA SER A 304 -19.94 45.77 -33.59
C SER A 304 -20.56 45.96 -32.19
N ASP A 305 -21.13 44.90 -31.59
CA ASP A 305 -21.75 44.94 -30.25
C ASP A 305 -20.86 44.38 -29.11
N LEU A 306 -19.64 43.94 -29.41
CA LEU A 306 -18.71 43.40 -28.40
C LEU A 306 -17.73 44.45 -27.82
N SER A 307 -17.98 45.73 -28.08
CA SER A 307 -17.19 46.87 -27.55
C SER A 307 -18.00 47.79 -26.63
N LEU A 308 -19.27 47.46 -26.33
CA LEU A 308 -20.19 48.31 -25.58
C LEU A 308 -20.90 47.64 -24.40
N LEU A 309 -20.40 46.48 -23.94
CA LEU A 309 -20.68 45.98 -22.58
C LEU A 309 -19.57 46.39 -21.61
N GLY A 310 -19.34 47.70 -21.56
CA GLY A 310 -18.77 48.39 -20.41
C GLY A 310 -19.76 48.37 -19.25
N VAL A 311 -20.01 47.18 -18.69
CA VAL A 311 -20.77 47.03 -17.44
C VAL A 311 -19.76 47.01 -16.29
N HIS A 312 -19.30 48.21 -15.92
CA HIS A 312 -18.84 48.49 -14.56
C HIS A 312 -20.06 48.39 -13.61
N LYS A 313 -20.64 47.19 -13.42
CA LYS A 313 -21.43 46.95 -12.21
C LYS A 313 -20.41 46.79 -11.11
N ARG A 314 -20.27 47.82 -10.25
CA ARG A 314 -19.55 47.71 -8.97
C ARG A 314 -20.21 46.57 -8.19
N VAL A 315 -19.73 45.35 -8.35
CA VAL A 315 -20.08 44.26 -7.45
C VAL A 315 -19.64 44.75 -6.08
N SER A 316 -20.60 44.95 -5.16
CA SER A 316 -20.31 45.46 -3.82
C SER A 316 -19.22 44.58 -3.19
N LYS A 317 -18.18 45.19 -2.62
CA LYS A 317 -17.03 44.49 -2.01
C LYS A 317 -17.47 43.38 -1.03
N ARG A 318 -18.65 43.54 -0.41
CA ARG A 318 -19.31 42.55 0.45
C ARG A 318 -19.66 41.24 -0.28
N HIS A 319 -20.11 41.30 -1.52
CA HIS A 319 -20.43 40.10 -2.32
C HIS A 319 -19.19 39.35 -2.75
N ILE A 320 -18.09 40.07 -3.07
CA ILE A 320 -16.80 39.47 -3.39
C ILE A 320 -16.23 38.77 -2.15
N ALA A 321 -16.31 39.40 -0.97
CA ALA A 321 -15.88 38.80 0.30
C ALA A 321 -16.68 37.54 0.66
N ILE A 322 -18.01 37.53 0.45
CA ILE A 322 -18.85 36.34 0.66
C ILE A 322 -18.49 35.23 -0.33
N ALA A 323 -18.28 35.56 -1.62
CA ALA A 323 -17.88 34.59 -2.63
C ALA A 323 -16.51 33.97 -2.32
N ILE A 324 -15.54 34.77 -1.86
CA ILE A 324 -14.22 34.28 -1.43
C ILE A 324 -14.33 33.42 -0.17
N GLY A 325 -15.15 33.83 0.81
CA GLY A 325 -15.39 33.04 2.02
C GLY A 325 -16.00 31.65 1.73
N LEU A 326 -16.97 31.58 0.80
CA LEU A 326 -17.52 30.30 0.32
C LEU A 326 -16.47 29.49 -0.45
N MET A 327 -15.70 30.14 -1.31
CA MET A 327 -14.60 29.53 -2.07
C MET A 327 -13.43 29.09 -1.17
N TYR A 328 -13.36 29.54 0.09
CA TYR A 328 -12.39 29.07 1.08
C TYR A 328 -12.81 27.76 1.78
N ALA A 329 -14.12 27.46 1.86
CA ALA A 329 -14.63 26.22 2.47
C ALA A 329 -14.65 25.04 1.49
N VAL A 330 -14.99 25.28 0.21
CA VAL A 330 -14.93 24.29 -0.88
C VAL A 330 -13.59 23.51 -0.92
N PRO A 331 -12.42 24.15 -0.76
CA PRO A 331 -11.13 23.48 -0.59
C PRO A 331 -11.10 22.30 0.32
N PHE A 332 -11.59 22.53 1.51
CA PHE A 332 -11.49 21.59 2.58
C PHE A 332 -12.38 20.39 2.32
N VAL A 333 -13.58 20.64 1.78
CA VAL A 333 -14.52 19.58 1.36
C VAL A 333 -13.94 18.74 0.24
N VAL A 334 -13.31 19.37 -0.77
CA VAL A 334 -12.67 18.64 -1.88
C VAL A 334 -11.46 17.84 -1.38
N HIS A 335 -10.62 18.42 -0.53
CA HIS A 335 -9.49 17.70 0.07
C HIS A 335 -9.94 16.46 0.85
N HIS A 336 -10.98 16.60 1.67
CA HIS A 336 -11.59 15.51 2.41
C HIS A 336 -12.18 14.43 1.50
N ALA A 337 -12.92 14.84 0.46
CA ALA A 337 -13.49 13.91 -0.51
C ALA A 337 -12.41 13.12 -1.27
N ILE A 338 -11.29 13.75 -1.61
CA ILE A 338 -10.15 13.09 -2.23
C ILE A 338 -9.55 12.05 -1.28
N ASP A 339 -9.31 12.38 0.00
CA ASP A 339 -8.78 11.42 0.97
C ASP A 339 -9.71 10.24 1.19
N TYR A 340 -11.01 10.52 1.29
CA TYR A 340 -12.02 9.47 1.40
C TYR A 340 -12.00 8.53 0.18
N TYR A 341 -11.93 9.11 -1.03
CA TYR A 341 -11.83 8.31 -2.25
C TYR A 341 -10.52 7.54 -2.36
N LYS A 342 -9.38 8.09 -1.92
CA LYS A 342 -8.08 7.38 -1.90
C LYS A 342 -8.15 6.09 -1.07
N VAL A 343 -8.85 6.08 0.06
CA VAL A 343 -9.04 4.88 0.88
C VAL A 343 -9.82 3.80 0.11
N SER A 344 -10.75 4.19 -0.76
CA SER A 344 -11.55 3.25 -1.57
C SER A 344 -10.75 2.52 -2.67
N LEU A 345 -9.58 3.04 -3.05
CA LEU A 345 -8.75 2.46 -4.12
C LEU A 345 -8.12 1.11 -3.76
N ARG A 346 -8.14 0.71 -2.47
CA ARG A 346 -7.71 -0.62 -1.97
C ARG A 346 -6.31 -1.08 -2.42
N VAL A 347 -5.46 -0.18 -2.91
CA VAL A 347 -4.07 -0.45 -3.34
C VAL A 347 -3.28 -1.24 -2.28
N PRO A 348 -3.20 -0.79 -1.00
CA PRO A 348 -2.41 -1.50 -0.01
C PRO A 348 -3.05 -2.86 0.35
N ALA A 349 -4.38 -2.97 0.31
CA ALA A 349 -5.06 -4.23 0.61
C ALA A 349 -4.77 -5.32 -0.44
N VAL A 350 -4.73 -4.96 -1.73
CA VAL A 350 -4.40 -5.91 -2.81
C VAL A 350 -2.94 -6.34 -2.71
N SER A 351 -2.02 -5.40 -2.51
CA SER A 351 -0.59 -5.72 -2.40
C SER A 351 -0.28 -6.62 -1.19
N ARG A 352 -0.83 -6.31 0.00
CA ARG A 352 -0.70 -7.17 1.19
C ARG A 352 -1.25 -8.57 0.95
N LYS A 353 -2.44 -8.69 0.36
CA LYS A 353 -3.04 -9.99 0.05
C LYS A 353 -2.13 -10.83 -0.85
N THR A 354 -1.60 -10.22 -1.92
CA THR A 354 -0.71 -10.91 -2.86
C THR A 354 0.56 -11.40 -2.15
N LEU A 355 1.23 -10.53 -1.39
CA LEU A 355 2.47 -10.88 -0.71
C LEU A 355 2.24 -11.93 0.40
N GLN A 356 1.22 -11.77 1.26
CA GLN A 356 0.88 -12.74 2.30
C GLN A 356 0.51 -14.12 1.73
N ALA A 357 -0.30 -14.15 0.67
CA ALA A 357 -0.69 -15.40 0.03
C ALA A 357 0.50 -16.10 -0.62
N ASN A 358 1.38 -15.35 -1.30
CA ASN A 358 2.56 -15.94 -1.94
C ASN A 358 3.59 -16.42 -0.90
N LEU A 359 3.80 -15.70 0.20
CA LEU A 359 4.66 -16.17 1.29
C LEU A 359 4.16 -17.48 1.91
N LEU A 360 2.84 -17.60 2.16
CA LEU A 360 2.28 -18.83 2.72
C LEU A 360 2.40 -19.99 1.72
N ARG A 361 2.06 -19.75 0.45
CA ARG A 361 2.21 -20.76 -0.61
C ARG A 361 3.66 -21.22 -0.75
N LYS A 362 4.62 -20.30 -0.67
CA LYS A 362 6.05 -20.62 -0.73
C LYS A 362 6.49 -21.47 0.47
N PHE A 363 6.06 -21.10 1.68
CA PHE A 363 6.33 -21.89 2.89
C PHE A 363 5.77 -23.32 2.82
N LEU A 364 4.55 -23.50 2.30
CA LEU A 364 3.93 -24.82 2.18
C LEU A 364 4.64 -25.75 1.19
N ASN A 365 5.34 -25.18 0.21
CA ASN A 365 6.11 -25.92 -0.80
C ASN A 365 7.60 -26.02 -0.48
N TYR A 366 8.05 -25.54 0.68
CA TYR A 366 9.40 -25.79 1.15
C TYR A 366 9.64 -27.27 1.40
N ARG A 367 10.88 -27.70 1.12
CA ARG A 367 11.35 -29.01 1.52
C ARG A 367 11.27 -29.17 3.04
N SER A 368 11.07 -30.39 3.52
CA SER A 368 10.87 -30.67 4.95
C SER A 368 12.02 -30.17 5.82
N ASP A 369 13.27 -30.30 5.37
CA ASP A 369 14.47 -29.83 6.06
C ASP A 369 14.50 -28.31 6.23
N VAL A 370 14.10 -27.56 5.20
CA VAL A 370 14.05 -26.08 5.25
C VAL A 370 12.86 -25.62 6.09
N ARG A 371 11.73 -26.33 5.99
CA ARG A 371 10.51 -25.99 6.73
C ARG A 371 10.68 -26.16 8.25
N GLU A 372 11.46 -27.14 8.68
CA GLU A 372 11.79 -27.34 10.11
C GLU A 372 12.70 -26.24 10.67
N ALA A 373 13.50 -25.58 9.83
CA ALA A 373 14.35 -24.47 10.26
C ALA A 373 13.58 -23.16 10.49
N VAL A 374 12.39 -23.01 9.91
CA VAL A 374 11.56 -21.80 10.02
C VAL A 374 10.53 -21.98 11.13
N SER A 375 10.57 -21.14 12.17
CA SER A 375 9.59 -21.23 13.24
C SER A 375 8.22 -20.65 12.79
N ALA A 376 7.13 -21.19 13.33
CA ALA A 376 5.81 -20.63 13.10
C ALA A 376 5.67 -19.18 13.61
N GLY A 377 6.47 -18.79 14.61
CA GLY A 377 6.55 -17.42 15.11
C GLY A 377 7.12 -16.47 14.05
N ASP A 378 8.19 -16.87 13.36
CA ASP A 378 8.80 -16.07 12.29
C ASP A 378 7.85 -15.90 11.11
N LEU A 379 7.14 -16.97 10.70
CA LEU A 379 6.14 -16.89 9.64
C LEU A 379 4.99 -15.95 10.01
N THR A 380 4.53 -16.01 11.27
CA THR A 380 3.47 -15.14 11.77
C THR A 380 3.91 -13.68 11.78
N MET A 381 5.12 -13.38 12.26
CA MET A 381 5.67 -12.02 12.28
C MET A 381 5.89 -11.48 10.87
N ALA A 382 6.42 -12.30 9.95
CA ALA A 382 6.59 -11.92 8.55
C ALA A 382 5.24 -11.51 7.92
N MET A 383 4.20 -12.33 8.09
CA MET A 383 2.89 -12.07 7.49
C MET A 383 2.13 -10.91 8.13
N THR A 384 2.24 -10.72 9.45
CA THR A 384 1.39 -9.78 10.19
C THR A 384 2.04 -8.43 10.47
N ARG A 385 3.38 -8.39 10.65
CA ARG A 385 4.14 -7.16 10.88
C ARG A 385 4.88 -6.76 9.60
N ASP A 386 5.78 -7.62 9.11
CA ASP A 386 6.76 -7.21 8.09
C ASP A 386 6.09 -6.86 6.75
N VAL A 387 5.13 -7.67 6.30
CA VAL A 387 4.34 -7.35 5.09
C VAL A 387 3.53 -6.06 5.25
N VAL A 388 3.01 -5.77 6.45
CA VAL A 388 2.24 -4.54 6.69
C VAL A 388 3.18 -3.33 6.65
N GLU A 389 4.36 -3.43 7.28
CA GLU A 389 5.38 -2.37 7.24
C GLU A 389 5.86 -2.11 5.81
N VAL A 390 6.19 -3.15 5.03
CA VAL A 390 6.66 -3.00 3.64
C VAL A 390 5.59 -2.37 2.73
N VAL A 391 4.32 -2.77 2.86
CA VAL A 391 3.26 -2.23 1.98
C VAL A 391 2.77 -0.86 2.44
N ASP A 392 2.41 -0.72 3.72
CA ASP A 392 1.71 0.46 4.21
C ASP A 392 2.70 1.58 4.57
N VAL A 393 3.89 1.25 5.09
CA VAL A 393 4.89 2.24 5.52
C VAL A 393 5.96 2.47 4.45
N ALA A 394 6.20 1.53 3.54
CA ALA A 394 7.18 1.74 2.46
C ALA A 394 6.52 2.16 1.15
N TYR A 395 5.72 1.26 0.56
CA TYR A 395 5.16 1.48 -0.77
C TYR A 395 4.18 2.66 -0.80
N MET A 396 3.24 2.74 0.14
CA MET A 396 2.24 3.82 0.15
C MET A 396 2.84 5.19 0.46
N LYS A 397 3.77 5.24 1.42
CA LYS A 397 4.48 6.45 1.84
C LYS A 397 5.34 7.06 0.73
N MET A 398 5.82 6.25 -0.21
CA MET A 398 6.50 6.74 -1.40
C MET A 398 5.63 7.70 -2.23
N PHE A 399 4.32 7.45 -2.34
CA PHE A 399 3.40 8.36 -3.02
C PHE A 399 3.15 9.64 -2.25
N GLU A 400 3.24 9.61 -0.92
CA GLU A 400 3.17 10.79 -0.06
C GLU A 400 4.43 11.65 -0.21
N VAL A 401 5.62 11.04 -0.30
CA VAL A 401 6.86 11.75 -0.64
C VAL A 401 6.74 12.45 -2.00
N ILE A 402 6.25 11.75 -3.03
CA ILE A 402 6.03 12.35 -4.37
C ILE A 402 5.04 13.53 -4.29
N HIS A 403 3.98 13.40 -3.50
CA HIS A 403 3.00 14.47 -3.26
C HIS A 403 3.65 15.71 -2.64
N ILE A 404 4.37 15.55 -1.53
CA ILE A 404 5.00 16.67 -0.81
C ILE A 404 6.12 17.30 -1.65
N VAL A 405 6.93 16.50 -2.35
CA VAL A 405 7.94 17.01 -3.29
C VAL A 405 7.27 17.82 -4.41
N GLY A 406 6.14 17.34 -4.96
CA GLY A 406 5.38 18.10 -5.95
C GLY A 406 4.86 19.44 -5.41
N LYS A 407 4.37 19.47 -4.16
CA LYS A 407 3.95 20.70 -3.48
C LYS A 407 5.13 21.67 -3.32
N LEU A 408 6.29 21.15 -2.91
CA LEU A 408 7.51 21.93 -2.74
C LEU A 408 8.06 22.50 -4.06
N ILE A 409 7.97 21.74 -5.16
CA ILE A 409 8.35 22.23 -6.50
C ILE A 409 7.42 23.37 -6.94
N LEU A 410 6.12 23.26 -6.71
CA LEU A 410 5.18 24.35 -7.01
C LEU A 410 5.45 25.60 -6.15
N ALA A 411 5.73 25.40 -4.86
CA ALA A 411 6.13 26.48 -3.96
C ALA A 411 7.44 27.14 -4.40
N LEU A 412 8.42 26.35 -4.87
CA LEU A 412 9.67 26.87 -5.44
C LEU A 412 9.43 27.79 -6.63
N VAL A 413 8.58 27.38 -7.57
CA VAL A 413 8.27 28.18 -8.76
C VAL A 413 7.67 29.53 -8.37
N PHE A 414 6.75 29.53 -7.39
CA PHE A 414 6.16 30.76 -6.86
C PHE A 414 7.20 31.67 -6.20
N ILE A 415 8.03 31.11 -5.31
CA ILE A 415 9.04 31.89 -4.56
C ILE A 415 10.12 32.44 -5.50
N LEU A 416 10.50 31.69 -6.53
CA LEU A 416 11.44 32.15 -7.56
C LEU A 416 10.91 33.34 -8.37
N SER A 417 9.59 33.44 -8.55
CA SER A 417 8.98 34.58 -9.25
C SER A 417 9.10 35.87 -8.45
N GLU A 418 9.12 35.78 -7.12
CA GLU A 418 9.06 36.95 -6.23
C GLU A 418 10.44 37.34 -5.67
N ASN A 419 11.28 36.37 -5.27
CA ASN A 419 12.59 36.65 -4.70
C ASN A 419 13.64 35.59 -5.03
N LYS A 420 14.63 35.97 -5.86
CA LYS A 420 15.74 35.10 -6.27
C LYS A 420 16.64 34.64 -5.11
N LEU A 421 16.74 35.41 -4.03
CA LEU A 421 17.55 35.04 -2.86
C LEU A 421 16.86 34.01 -1.97
N ALA A 422 15.53 33.91 -2.01
CA ALA A 422 14.77 32.92 -1.24
C ALA A 422 14.89 31.50 -1.81
N ALA A 423 15.45 31.33 -3.00
CA ALA A 423 15.71 30.03 -3.63
C ALA A 423 16.89 29.25 -3.02
N LEU A 424 17.81 29.95 -2.34
CA LEU A 424 19.04 29.37 -1.80
C LEU A 424 18.74 28.25 -0.77
N PRO A 425 17.95 28.48 0.29
CA PRO A 425 17.65 27.42 1.27
C PRO A 425 16.94 26.22 0.65
N LEU A 426 16.15 26.43 -0.40
CA LEU A 426 15.36 25.36 -1.01
C LEU A 426 16.19 24.36 -1.82
N VAL A 427 17.40 24.73 -2.25
CA VAL A 427 18.35 23.79 -2.87
C VAL A 427 19.30 23.20 -1.83
N PHE A 428 19.80 24.04 -0.91
CA PHE A 428 20.78 23.58 0.07
C PHE A 428 20.17 22.69 1.16
N PHE A 429 18.93 22.92 1.58
CA PHE A 429 18.27 22.10 2.61
C PHE A 429 18.08 20.66 2.17
N PRO A 430 17.47 20.36 1.01
CA PRO A 430 17.34 18.99 0.55
C PRO A 430 18.69 18.29 0.38
N LEU A 431 19.74 19.01 -0.07
CA LEU A 431 21.07 18.43 -0.24
C LEU A 431 21.70 18.02 1.11
N ILE A 432 21.64 18.90 2.11
CA ILE A 432 22.15 18.60 3.47
C ILE A 432 21.37 17.43 4.07
N MET A 433 20.04 17.46 3.95
CA MET A 433 19.17 16.42 4.50
C MET A 433 19.36 15.08 3.80
N SER A 434 19.47 15.07 2.47
CA SER A 434 19.74 13.86 1.68
C SER A 434 21.12 13.27 2.01
N ALA A 435 22.15 14.11 2.11
CA ALA A 435 23.48 13.67 2.51
C ALA A 435 23.45 13.02 3.90
N PHE A 436 22.71 13.61 4.85
CA PHE A 436 22.55 13.05 6.17
C PHE A 436 21.77 11.73 6.18
N LEU A 437 20.69 11.62 5.39
CA LEU A 437 19.92 10.38 5.23
C LEU A 437 20.82 9.24 4.75
N ILE A 438 21.62 9.47 3.71
CA ILE A 438 22.51 8.44 3.13
C ILE A 438 23.59 8.03 4.14
N LEU A 439 24.21 9.00 4.82
CA LEU A 439 25.28 8.72 5.79
C LEU A 439 24.77 7.94 7.03
N ARG A 440 23.49 8.12 7.38
CA ARG A 440 22.91 7.55 8.59
C ARG A 440 22.05 6.31 8.35
N GLU A 441 21.68 6.05 7.10
CA GLU A 441 20.87 4.90 6.69
C GLU A 441 21.32 3.60 7.36
N ARG A 442 22.62 3.27 7.23
CA ARG A 442 23.17 2.02 7.80
C ARG A 442 22.91 1.87 9.30
N ARG A 443 23.12 2.94 10.09
CA ARG A 443 22.87 2.89 11.54
C ARG A 443 21.39 2.72 11.89
N LEU A 444 20.50 3.31 11.08
CA LEU A 444 19.07 3.19 11.27
C LEU A 444 18.59 1.78 10.95
N VAL A 445 19.05 1.22 9.82
CA VAL A 445 18.71 -0.15 9.38
C VAL A 445 19.23 -1.17 10.40
N ASP A 446 20.51 -1.10 10.78
CA ASP A 446 21.12 -2.03 11.76
C ASP A 446 20.35 -2.03 13.10
N ALA A 447 19.95 -0.84 13.59
CA ALA A 447 19.20 -0.71 14.85
C ALA A 447 17.75 -1.23 14.73
N THR A 448 17.15 -1.07 13.54
CA THR A 448 15.80 -1.55 13.26
C THR A 448 15.79 -3.08 13.17
N GLU A 449 16.74 -3.68 12.46
CA GLU A 449 16.93 -5.13 12.36
C GLU A 449 17.21 -5.76 13.74
N ALA A 450 18.05 -5.13 14.57
CA ALA A 450 18.30 -5.58 15.94
C ALA A 450 17.03 -5.58 16.80
N THR A 451 16.18 -4.56 16.65
CA THR A 451 14.89 -4.47 17.36
C THR A 451 13.91 -5.54 16.85
N ALA A 452 13.82 -5.74 15.54
CA ALA A 452 12.97 -6.75 14.92
C ALA A 452 13.38 -8.17 15.35
N THR A 453 14.68 -8.45 15.39
CA THR A 453 15.24 -9.73 15.85
C THR A 453 14.92 -10.00 17.32
N ALA A 454 15.05 -8.98 18.17
CA ALA A 454 14.69 -9.09 19.59
C ALA A 454 13.18 -9.34 19.77
N GLN A 455 12.33 -8.71 18.96
CA GLN A 455 10.88 -8.93 18.97
C GLN A 455 10.52 -10.35 18.49
N ASN A 456 11.16 -10.85 17.43
CA ASN A 456 10.95 -12.22 16.95
C ASN A 456 11.30 -13.24 18.04
N LYS A 457 12.38 -13.01 18.78
CA LYS A 457 12.77 -13.87 19.93
C LYS A 457 11.73 -13.87 21.05
N LEU A 458 11.08 -12.74 21.31
CA LEU A 458 9.99 -12.62 22.29
C LEU A 458 8.80 -13.49 21.87
N VAL A 459 8.35 -13.35 20.61
CA VAL A 459 7.24 -14.14 20.06
C VAL A 459 7.59 -15.63 20.03
N HIS A 460 8.80 -15.99 19.63
CA HIS A 460 9.29 -17.37 19.62
C HIS A 460 9.27 -17.98 21.03
N THR A 461 9.64 -17.21 22.06
CA THR A 461 9.62 -17.67 23.45
C THR A 461 8.20 -17.94 23.93
N VAL A 462 7.24 -17.07 23.59
CA VAL A 462 5.81 -17.29 23.89
C VAL A 462 5.30 -18.54 23.18
N HIS A 463 5.53 -18.64 21.87
CA HIS A 463 5.09 -19.77 21.06
C HIS A 463 5.64 -21.11 21.57
N SER A 464 6.95 -21.15 21.87
CA SER A 464 7.60 -22.34 22.43
C SER A 464 7.05 -22.72 23.81
N THR A 465 6.70 -21.74 24.64
CA THR A 465 6.12 -21.96 25.98
C THR A 465 4.71 -22.53 25.87
N VAL A 466 3.89 -21.99 24.97
CA VAL A 466 2.50 -22.44 24.76
C VAL A 466 2.46 -23.86 24.20
N ASN A 467 3.25 -24.15 23.16
CA ASN A 467 3.24 -25.47 22.53
C ASN A 467 3.79 -26.57 23.44
N ASN A 468 4.75 -26.22 24.32
CA ASN A 468 5.36 -27.16 25.26
C ASN A 468 4.79 -27.02 26.68
N PHE A 469 3.59 -26.45 26.85
CA PHE A 469 3.02 -26.17 28.16
C PHE A 469 2.91 -27.42 29.05
N ARG A 470 2.61 -28.59 28.45
CA ARG A 470 2.57 -29.87 29.18
C ARG A 470 3.91 -30.17 29.85
N LEU A 471 5.03 -30.05 29.12
CA LEU A 471 6.37 -30.24 29.67
C LEU A 471 6.68 -29.20 30.76
N VAL A 472 6.33 -27.93 30.54
CA VAL A 472 6.54 -26.87 31.53
C VAL A 472 5.79 -27.18 32.83
N ASN A 473 4.57 -27.71 32.72
CA ASN A 473 3.75 -28.07 33.87
C ASN A 473 4.26 -29.34 34.56
N ASP A 474 4.55 -30.39 33.81
CA ASP A 474 4.98 -31.71 34.34
C ASP A 474 6.32 -31.61 35.08
N PHE A 475 7.23 -30.74 34.63
CA PHE A 475 8.52 -30.49 35.28
C PHE A 475 8.52 -29.30 36.26
N ASN A 476 7.35 -28.69 36.55
CA ASN A 476 7.23 -27.50 37.43
C ASN A 476 8.15 -26.32 37.04
N LEU A 477 8.38 -26.12 35.74
CA LEU A 477 9.29 -25.10 35.21
C LEU A 477 8.66 -23.72 35.00
N LYS A 478 7.44 -23.49 35.51
CA LYS A 478 6.72 -22.22 35.31
C LYS A 478 7.54 -20.98 35.72
N PRO A 479 8.20 -20.93 36.90
CA PRO A 479 9.01 -19.77 37.28
C PRO A 479 10.21 -19.54 36.35
N TYR A 480 10.83 -20.62 35.88
CA TYR A 480 11.95 -20.56 34.95
C TYR A 480 11.52 -19.95 33.59
N MET A 481 10.38 -20.41 33.05
CA MET A 481 9.87 -19.88 31.79
C MET A 481 9.48 -18.41 31.89
N VAL A 482 8.91 -17.99 33.02
CA VAL A 482 8.60 -16.57 33.28
C VAL A 482 9.89 -15.74 33.34
N ALA A 483 10.90 -16.16 34.11
CA ALA A 483 12.18 -15.45 34.18
C ALA A 483 12.88 -15.35 32.82
N ARG A 484 12.81 -16.41 32.01
CA ARG A 484 13.34 -16.43 30.63
C ARG A 484 12.61 -15.43 29.73
N TYR A 485 11.29 -15.31 29.89
CA TYR A 485 10.48 -14.37 29.14
C TYR A 485 10.76 -12.92 29.55
N GLU A 486 10.89 -12.64 30.85
CA GLU A 486 11.32 -11.33 31.38
C GLU A 486 12.67 -10.90 30.80
N GLU A 487 13.65 -11.79 30.74
CA GLU A 487 14.95 -11.51 30.11
C GLU A 487 14.80 -11.12 28.63
N THR A 488 13.93 -11.81 27.87
CA THR A 488 13.69 -11.46 26.46
C THR A 488 12.98 -10.11 26.30
N ILE A 489 12.08 -9.75 27.23
CA ILE A 489 11.44 -8.44 27.27
C ILE A 489 12.49 -7.34 27.51
N ASP A 490 13.39 -7.55 28.47
CA ASP A 490 14.44 -6.58 28.78
C ASP A 490 15.37 -6.33 27.59
N VAL A 491 15.73 -7.38 26.85
CA VAL A 491 16.54 -7.25 25.63
C VAL A 491 15.78 -6.45 24.56
N TYR A 492 14.50 -6.76 24.34
CA TYR A 492 13.67 -6.01 23.39
C TYR A 492 13.54 -4.54 23.77
N ASN A 493 13.25 -4.24 25.04
CA ASN A 493 13.12 -2.87 25.53
C ASN A 493 14.41 -2.07 25.30
N ARG A 494 15.58 -2.65 25.62
CA ARG A 494 16.88 -1.98 25.38
C ARG A 494 17.12 -1.67 23.89
N GLN A 495 16.78 -2.58 22.98
CA GLN A 495 16.93 -2.33 21.54
C GLN A 495 15.93 -1.29 21.05
N SER A 496 14.68 -1.37 21.49
CA SER A 496 13.64 -0.38 21.19
C SER A 496 14.04 1.03 21.68
N GLU A 497 14.57 1.15 22.91
CA GLU A 497 15.09 2.42 23.45
C GLU A 497 16.24 2.98 22.61
N ALA A 498 17.18 2.12 22.18
CA ALA A 498 18.28 2.52 21.32
C ALA A 498 17.78 3.03 19.96
N LEU A 499 16.82 2.34 19.35
CA LEU A 499 16.16 2.76 18.11
C LEU A 499 15.43 4.10 18.29
N GLN A 500 14.69 4.28 19.39
CA GLN A 500 14.00 5.54 19.69
C GLN A 500 14.96 6.71 19.92
N CYS A 501 16.12 6.48 20.55
CA CYS A 501 17.18 7.50 20.66
C CYS A 501 17.70 7.91 19.28
N ILE A 502 17.94 6.95 18.39
CA ILE A 502 18.38 7.21 17.01
C ILE A 502 17.29 8.00 16.27
N MET A 503 16.02 7.57 16.37
CA MET A 503 14.89 8.22 15.73
C MET A 503 14.71 9.66 16.20
N THR A 504 14.77 9.90 17.50
CA THR A 504 14.70 11.24 18.08
C THR A 504 15.76 12.15 17.46
N ASN A 505 17.02 11.70 17.45
CA ASN A 505 18.12 12.46 16.84
C ASN A 505 17.95 12.68 15.33
N ASN A 506 17.28 11.77 14.62
CA ASN A 506 16.96 11.96 13.20
C ASN A 506 15.90 13.05 13.05
N THR A 507 14.76 12.90 13.72
CA THR A 507 13.61 13.82 13.64
C THR A 507 13.97 15.26 13.96
N TYR A 508 14.83 15.51 14.94
CA TYR A 508 15.23 16.87 15.32
C TYR A 508 16.17 17.56 14.33
N LEU A 509 16.81 16.84 13.39
CA LEU A 509 17.76 17.45 12.45
C LEU A 509 17.11 18.55 11.59
N SER A 510 15.93 18.27 11.02
CA SER A 510 15.26 19.22 10.14
C SER A 510 14.85 20.53 10.86
N PRO A 511 14.21 20.47 12.06
CA PRO A 511 13.97 21.66 12.89
C PRO A 511 15.23 22.42 13.27
N TRP A 512 16.32 21.72 13.63
CA TRP A 512 17.60 22.36 13.95
C TRP A 512 18.17 23.12 12.76
N LEU A 513 18.18 22.50 11.58
CA LEU A 513 18.66 23.13 10.34
C LEU A 513 17.86 24.40 10.01
N THR A 514 16.53 24.31 10.10
CA THR A 514 15.62 25.44 9.89
C THR A 514 15.90 26.56 10.89
N THR A 515 16.03 26.24 12.18
CA THR A 515 16.26 27.23 13.24
C THR A 515 17.62 27.93 13.11
N VAL A 516 18.67 27.17 12.81
CA VAL A 516 20.03 27.71 12.60
C VAL A 516 20.06 28.64 11.39
N LEU A 517 19.41 28.27 10.29
CA LEU A 517 19.36 29.14 9.11
C LEU A 517 18.56 30.41 9.36
N VAL A 518 17.37 30.30 9.97
CA VAL A 518 16.55 31.48 10.29
C VAL A 518 17.31 32.40 11.25
N GLY A 519 17.98 31.84 12.26
CA GLY A 519 18.85 32.61 13.17
C GLY A 519 20.01 33.29 12.42
N GLY A 520 20.69 32.58 11.52
CA GLY A 520 21.77 33.14 10.70
C GLY A 520 21.30 34.24 9.76
N TYR A 521 20.13 34.08 9.13
CA TYR A 521 19.51 35.10 8.28
C TYR A 521 19.18 36.35 9.09
N ILE A 522 18.61 36.21 10.29
CA ILE A 522 18.34 37.34 11.17
C ILE A 522 19.65 38.08 11.49
N ILE A 523 20.73 37.37 11.85
CA ILE A 523 22.01 38.00 12.19
C ILE A 523 22.59 38.79 11.00
N CYS A 524 22.60 38.21 9.80
CA CYS A 524 23.22 38.83 8.62
C CYS A 524 22.36 39.95 8.02
N CYS A 525 21.04 39.76 7.93
CA CYS A 525 20.15 40.66 7.20
C CYS A 525 19.55 41.79 8.05
N THR A 526 19.66 41.73 9.39
CA THR A 526 19.21 42.85 10.25
C THR A 526 19.89 44.18 9.88
N GLN A 527 21.16 44.15 9.49
CA GLN A 527 21.90 45.34 9.06
C GLN A 527 21.40 45.93 7.73
N GLN A 528 20.68 45.14 6.92
CA GLN A 528 20.13 45.56 5.62
C GLN A 528 18.69 46.07 5.72
N VAL A 529 18.10 46.07 6.92
CA VAL A 529 16.75 46.59 7.14
C VAL A 529 16.77 48.11 7.16
N THR A 530 15.79 48.71 6.50
CA THR A 530 15.56 50.17 6.40
C THR A 530 15.61 50.91 7.74
N SER A 531 15.13 50.32 8.84
CA SER A 531 15.22 50.89 10.20
C SER A 531 16.67 51.09 10.70
N PHE A 532 17.63 50.37 10.12
CA PHE A 532 19.06 50.48 10.40
C PHE A 532 19.85 51.13 9.24
N GLY A 533 19.16 51.70 8.24
CA GLY A 533 19.77 52.39 7.09
C GLY A 533 20.03 51.51 5.86
N GLY A 534 19.44 50.32 5.79
CA GLY A 534 19.58 49.42 4.64
C GLY A 534 18.50 49.56 3.57
N THR A 535 18.57 48.70 2.54
CA THR A 535 17.73 48.75 1.32
C THR A 535 16.45 47.93 1.41
N VAL A 536 16.29 47.07 2.42
CA VAL A 536 15.16 46.12 2.53
C VAL A 536 14.10 46.63 3.49
N SER A 537 12.82 46.60 3.09
CA SER A 537 11.71 46.99 3.95
C SER A 537 11.54 46.00 5.13
N LEU A 538 11.03 46.49 6.27
CA LEU A 538 10.72 45.62 7.41
C LEU A 538 9.72 44.51 7.05
N GLY A 539 8.75 44.80 6.18
CA GLY A 539 7.75 43.83 5.71
C GLY A 539 8.39 42.70 4.89
N THR A 540 9.25 43.03 3.93
CA THR A 540 9.97 42.04 3.11
C THR A 540 10.88 41.14 3.96
N PHE A 541 11.52 41.72 4.97
CA PHE A 541 12.36 40.97 5.91
C PHE A 541 11.55 39.94 6.73
N LEU A 542 10.42 40.36 7.30
CA LEU A 542 9.54 39.46 8.07
C LEU A 542 8.87 38.40 7.19
N ALA A 543 8.46 38.78 5.97
CA ALA A 543 7.90 37.86 4.98
C ALA A 543 8.92 36.77 4.62
N THR A 544 10.18 37.13 4.37
CA THR A 544 11.25 36.17 4.04
C THR A 544 11.50 35.17 5.19
N ILE A 545 11.44 35.63 6.45
CA ILE A 545 11.55 34.73 7.62
C ILE A 545 10.40 33.73 7.68
N ASN A 546 9.16 34.18 7.44
CA ASN A 546 8.00 33.30 7.43
C ASN A 546 8.08 32.27 6.30
N VAL A 547 8.52 32.69 5.11
CA VAL A 547 8.78 31.79 3.98
C VAL A 547 9.81 30.72 4.34
N PHE A 548 10.91 31.07 5.01
CA PHE A 548 11.91 30.07 5.43
C PHE A 548 11.38 29.09 6.47
N LYS A 549 10.52 29.54 7.39
CA LYS A 549 9.88 28.65 8.36
C LYS A 549 8.94 27.65 7.68
N GLU A 550 8.12 28.13 6.76
CA GLU A 550 7.16 27.29 6.01
C GLU A 550 7.91 26.27 5.13
N ILE A 551 8.96 26.68 4.43
CA ILE A 551 9.82 25.74 3.67
C ILE A 551 10.43 24.68 4.59
N GLY A 552 10.89 25.10 5.77
CA GLY A 552 11.47 24.19 6.75
C GLY A 552 10.49 23.14 7.25
N THR A 553 9.23 23.51 7.48
CA THR A 553 8.17 22.56 7.88
C THR A 553 7.83 21.58 6.77
N GLU A 554 7.68 22.05 5.53
CA GLU A 554 7.42 21.16 4.38
C GLU A 554 8.57 20.17 4.13
N LEU A 555 9.81 20.62 4.25
CA LEU A 555 10.99 19.76 4.11
C LEU A 555 11.13 18.77 5.28
N GLN A 556 10.72 19.16 6.48
CA GLN A 556 10.64 18.25 7.62
C GLN A 556 9.66 17.10 7.34
N GLU A 557 8.50 17.36 6.74
CA GLU A 557 7.55 16.32 6.37
C GLU A 557 8.19 15.32 5.38
N VAL A 558 8.78 15.79 4.27
CA VAL A 558 9.47 14.93 3.29
C VAL A 558 10.51 14.01 3.96
N TYR A 559 11.27 14.57 4.89
CA TYR A 559 12.34 13.88 5.58
C TYR A 559 11.84 12.83 6.56
N MET A 560 10.77 13.14 7.29
CA MET A 560 10.13 12.18 8.19
C MET A 560 9.57 11.00 7.41
N GLU A 561 8.87 11.25 6.30
CA GLU A 561 8.35 10.20 5.43
C GLU A 561 9.48 9.34 4.84
N SER A 562 10.61 9.96 4.46
CA SER A 562 11.79 9.25 3.97
C SER A 562 12.43 8.34 5.03
N ILE A 563 12.48 8.79 6.30
CA ILE A 563 12.98 7.97 7.42
C ILE A 563 12.07 6.79 7.68
N GLU A 564 10.74 6.99 7.62
CA GLU A 564 9.78 5.90 7.80
C GLU A 564 9.97 4.82 6.74
N ILE A 565 10.17 5.20 5.47
CA ILE A 565 10.49 4.27 4.40
C ILE A 565 11.81 3.52 4.70
N GLN A 566 12.87 4.20 5.15
CA GLN A 566 14.16 3.56 5.45
C GLN A 566 14.07 2.50 6.57
N LYS A 567 13.17 2.66 7.55
CA LYS A 567 12.97 1.64 8.61
C LYS A 567 12.50 0.31 8.03
N THR A 568 11.71 0.35 6.97
CA THR A 568 11.12 -0.86 6.37
C THR A 568 12.13 -1.70 5.58
N PHE A 569 13.33 -1.17 5.31
CA PHE A 569 14.35 -1.88 4.54
C PHE A 569 14.86 -3.15 5.23
N GLY A 570 14.77 -3.25 6.56
CA GLY A 570 15.11 -4.49 7.27
C GLY A 570 14.00 -5.56 7.22
N ALA A 571 12.76 -5.15 6.95
CA ALA A 571 11.62 -6.07 6.83
C ALA A 571 11.46 -6.64 5.40
N LEU A 572 11.96 -5.91 4.41
CA LEU A 572 12.03 -6.31 2.99
C LEU A 572 13.24 -7.21 2.75
#